data_AF-A0A7R9UNA5-F1
#
_entry.id   AF-A0A7R9UNA5-F1
#
_cell.length_a   1.000
_cell.length_b   1.000
_cell.length_c   1.000
_cell.angle_alpha   90.00
_cell.angle_beta   90.00
_cell.angle_gamma   90.00
#
_symmetry.space_group_name_H-M   'P 1'
#
loop_
_entity.id
_entity.type
_entity.pdbx_description
1 polymer ?
#
loop_
_entity_poly.entity_id
_entity_poly.type
_entity_poly.pdbx_seq_one_letter_code
_entity_poly.pdbx_strand_id
1 'polypeptide(L)'
;GARRALDASAVAVTIPTPSRESAQLEAAISMVVTPTYNYTAPEYEEERRVRHILPQFAGWLELERLSAFELRHEFLPTHPLVHTFVGTAIAQPQDRRLFVRAASIVAADAPPPLPKQP
;
A
#
# COMPACT_ATOMS: atom_id res chain seq x y z
N GLY A 1 17.30 43.21 42.11
CA GLY A 1 17.44 42.62 40.76
C GLY A 1 16.44 41.51 40.61
N ALA A 2 15.43 41.70 39.76
CA ALA A 2 14.28 40.82 39.60
C ALA A 2 14.65 39.49 38.90
N ARG A 3 14.25 38.36 39.48
CA ARG A 3 14.22 37.06 38.79
C ARG A 3 12.78 36.81 38.33
N ARG A 4 12.53 37.00 37.03
CA ARG A 4 11.30 36.55 36.35
C ARG A 4 11.30 35.02 36.34
N ALA A 5 10.30 34.40 36.94
CA ALA A 5 9.93 33.03 36.63
C ALA A 5 9.25 33.03 35.26
N LEU A 6 9.78 32.25 34.31
CA LEU A 6 9.13 31.97 33.04
C LEU A 6 8.16 30.81 33.29
N ASP A 7 6.86 31.10 33.30
CA ASP A 7 5.81 30.08 33.24
C ASP A 7 5.91 29.35 31.90
N ALA A 8 6.50 28.15 31.93
CA ALA A 8 6.45 27.23 30.81
C ALA A 8 5.07 26.55 30.81
N SER A 9 4.08 27.23 30.23
CA SER A 9 2.79 26.60 29.90
C SER A 9 3.04 25.56 28.81
N ALA A 10 3.07 24.29 29.20
CA ALA A 10 3.17 23.18 28.26
C ALA A 10 1.85 23.07 27.49
N VAL A 11 1.84 23.50 26.23
CA VAL A 11 0.73 23.28 25.31
C VAL A 11 0.74 21.81 24.90
N ALA A 12 -0.11 21.00 25.52
CA ALA A 12 -0.33 19.62 25.11
C ALA A 12 -1.13 19.61 23.79
N VAL A 13 -0.42 19.44 22.67
CA VAL A 13 -1.05 19.19 21.37
C VAL A 13 -1.50 17.74 21.36
N THR A 14 -2.81 17.53 21.52
CA THR A 14 -3.40 16.21 21.34
C THR A 14 -3.56 15.97 19.84
N ILE A 15 -2.63 15.22 19.25
CA ILE A 15 -2.75 14.79 17.86
C ILE A 15 -3.79 13.66 17.84
N PRO A 16 -4.94 13.81 17.16
CA PRO A 16 -5.90 12.73 17.06
C PRO A 16 -5.24 11.55 16.34
N THR A 17 -5.21 10.40 17.01
CA THR A 17 -4.73 9.17 16.39
C THR A 17 -5.78 8.73 15.37
N PRO A 18 -5.43 8.58 14.08
CA PRO A 18 -6.41 8.15 13.08
C PRO A 18 -6.94 6.76 13.45
N SER A 19 -8.23 6.53 13.18
CA SER A 19 -8.82 5.20 13.32
C SER A 19 -8.10 4.20 12.39
N ARG A 20 -8.14 2.91 12.71
CA ARG A 20 -7.51 1.86 11.89
C ARG A 20 -7.98 1.89 10.43
N GLU A 21 -9.25 2.19 10.21
CA GLU A 21 -9.86 2.29 8.87
C GLU A 21 -9.37 3.54 8.13
N SER A 22 -9.27 4.68 8.82
CA SER A 22 -8.72 5.92 8.26
C SER A 22 -7.25 5.77 7.87
N ALA A 23 -6.44 5.13 8.72
CA ALA A 23 -5.03 4.88 8.43
C ALA A 23 -4.83 3.90 7.25
N GLN A 24 -5.71 2.90 7.10
CA GLN A 24 -5.71 2.01 5.94
C GLN A 24 -6.10 2.75 4.67
N LEU A 25 -7.09 3.64 4.74
CA LEU A 25 -7.52 4.46 3.61
C LEU A 25 -6.44 5.47 3.19
N GLU A 26 -5.77 6.13 4.13
CA GLU A 26 -4.66 7.04 3.85
C GLU A 26 -3.46 6.31 3.23
N ALA A 27 -3.11 5.14 3.78
CA ALA A 27 -2.04 4.30 3.24
C ALA A 27 -2.38 3.79 1.83
N ALA A 28 -3.65 3.44 1.60
CA ALA A 28 -4.18 3.04 0.31
C ALA A 28 -4.14 4.20 -0.71
N ILE A 29 -4.57 5.40 -0.33
CA ILE A 29 -4.45 6.61 -1.18
C ILE A 29 -2.99 6.93 -1.46
N SER A 30 -2.11 6.79 -0.47
CA SER A 30 -0.66 6.98 -0.66
C SER A 30 -0.08 5.99 -1.68
N MET A 31 -0.53 4.74 -1.71
CA MET A 31 -0.13 3.75 -2.74
C MET A 31 -0.58 4.14 -4.15
N VAL A 32 -1.72 4.83 -4.30
CA VAL A 32 -2.21 5.32 -5.61
C VAL A 32 -1.34 6.47 -6.12
N VAL A 33 -0.88 7.34 -5.22
CA VAL A 33 -0.28 8.64 -5.58
C VAL A 33 1.25 8.61 -5.55
N THR A 34 1.86 7.74 -4.74
CA THR A 34 3.31 7.71 -4.52
C THR A 34 3.91 6.34 -4.88
N PRO A 35 4.94 6.30 -5.74
CA PRO A 35 5.60 5.05 -6.05
C PRO A 35 6.28 4.46 -4.81
N THR A 36 5.96 3.20 -4.49
CA THR A 36 6.54 2.47 -3.35
C THR A 36 7.55 1.46 -3.87
N TYR A 37 8.77 1.48 -3.33
CA TYR A 37 9.83 0.52 -3.63
C TYR A 37 10.19 -0.23 -2.35
N ASN A 38 10.02 -1.55 -2.38
CA ASN A 38 10.25 -2.42 -1.23
C ASN A 38 11.62 -3.09 -1.36
N TYR A 39 12.39 -3.11 -0.28
CA TYR A 39 13.72 -3.71 -0.24
C TYR A 39 13.79 -4.74 0.88
N THR A 40 14.34 -5.92 0.59
CA THR A 40 14.48 -7.00 1.56
C THR A 40 15.91 -7.08 2.06
N ALA A 41 16.07 -7.17 3.37
CA ALA A 41 17.35 -7.46 4.01
C ALA A 41 17.77 -8.93 3.77
N PRO A 42 19.07 -9.25 3.85
CA PRO A 42 20.18 -8.37 4.22
C PRO A 42 20.85 -7.61 3.06
N GLU A 43 20.70 -8.04 1.82
CA GLU A 43 21.39 -7.44 0.67
C GLU A 43 20.72 -6.13 0.18
N TYR A 44 19.53 -5.81 0.68
CA TYR A 44 18.72 -4.67 0.25
C TYR A 44 18.45 -4.68 -1.26
N GLU A 45 18.16 -5.87 -1.79
CA GLU A 45 17.64 -6.00 -3.14
C GLU A 45 16.17 -5.60 -3.18
N GLU A 46 15.77 -4.97 -4.29
CA GLU A 46 14.39 -4.55 -4.49
C GLU A 46 13.50 -5.77 -4.73
N GLU A 47 12.46 -5.93 -3.92
CA GLU A 47 11.39 -6.91 -4.16
C GLU A 47 10.40 -6.36 -5.19
N ARG A 48 10.76 -6.52 -6.45
CA ARG A 48 10.00 -5.98 -7.60
C ARG A 48 8.58 -6.52 -7.69
N ARG A 49 8.28 -7.72 -7.17
CA ARG A 49 6.94 -8.34 -7.28
C ARG A 49 5.88 -7.55 -6.52
N VAL A 50 6.29 -6.83 -5.48
CA VAL A 50 5.41 -6.03 -4.63
C VAL A 50 5.70 -4.53 -4.76
N ARG A 51 6.27 -4.08 -5.89
CA ARG A 51 6.43 -2.64 -6.15
C ARG A 51 5.07 -1.95 -6.19
N HIS A 52 4.93 -0.73 -5.67
CA HIS A 52 3.68 0.04 -5.58
C HIS A 52 2.58 -0.53 -4.66
N ILE A 53 2.92 -1.57 -3.88
CA ILE A 53 2.10 -2.00 -2.75
C ILE A 53 2.92 -1.95 -1.47
N LEU A 54 2.33 -1.43 -0.40
CA LEU A 54 3.00 -1.44 0.89
C LEU A 54 3.14 -2.88 1.40
N PRO A 55 4.24 -3.25 2.09
CA PRO A 55 4.48 -4.63 2.51
C PRO A 55 3.34 -5.27 3.30
N GLN A 56 2.68 -4.50 4.18
CA GLN A 56 1.55 -4.99 4.98
C GLN A 56 0.30 -5.33 4.14
N PHE A 57 0.22 -4.86 2.89
CA PHE A 57 -0.88 -5.14 1.97
C PHE A 57 -0.49 -6.10 0.86
N ALA A 58 0.77 -6.57 0.79
CA ALA A 58 1.24 -7.50 -0.24
C ALA A 58 0.40 -8.78 -0.35
N GLY A 59 -0.21 -9.22 0.76
CA GLY A 59 -1.13 -10.35 0.78
C GLY A 59 -2.34 -10.21 -0.15
N TRP A 60 -2.76 -8.99 -0.48
CA TRP A 60 -3.87 -8.73 -1.42
C TRP A 60 -3.60 -9.23 -2.84
N LEU A 61 -2.32 -9.40 -3.22
CA LEU A 61 -1.94 -9.94 -4.53
C LEU A 61 -2.04 -11.47 -4.60
N GLU A 62 -2.21 -12.14 -3.46
CA GLU A 62 -2.30 -13.60 -3.34
C GLU A 62 -1.16 -14.36 -4.06
N LEU A 63 0.08 -13.87 -3.94
CA LEU A 63 1.23 -14.44 -4.66
C LEU A 63 1.53 -15.90 -4.26
N GLU A 64 1.15 -16.32 -3.06
CA GLU A 64 1.28 -17.71 -2.60
C GLU A 64 0.50 -18.71 -3.47
N ARG A 65 -0.64 -18.29 -4.06
CA ARG A 65 -1.44 -19.12 -4.98
C ARG A 65 -0.71 -19.41 -6.29
N LEU A 66 0.39 -18.69 -6.55
CA LEU A 66 1.20 -18.82 -7.76
C LEU A 66 2.52 -19.57 -7.49
N SER A 67 2.66 -20.21 -6.31
CA SER A 67 3.88 -20.91 -5.89
C SER A 67 4.32 -22.06 -6.81
N ALA A 68 3.43 -22.59 -7.64
CA ALA A 68 3.76 -23.59 -8.66
C ALA A 68 4.42 -23.00 -9.93
N PHE A 69 4.60 -21.68 -10.00
CA PHE A 69 5.16 -20.96 -11.15
C PHE A 69 6.41 -20.18 -10.75
N GLU A 70 7.40 -20.17 -11.64
CA GLU A 70 8.45 -19.16 -11.62
C GLU A 70 7.89 -17.86 -12.20
N LEU A 71 7.85 -16.81 -11.39
CA LEU A 71 7.22 -15.54 -11.75
C LEU A 71 8.24 -14.48 -12.13
N ARG A 72 8.01 -13.82 -13.27
CA ARG A 72 8.63 -12.55 -13.62
C ARG A 72 7.58 -11.45 -13.57
N HIS A 73 7.80 -10.45 -12.72
CA HIS A 73 6.94 -9.26 -12.69
C HIS A 73 7.18 -8.41 -13.94
N GLU A 74 6.10 -8.05 -14.63
CA GLU A 74 6.09 -7.07 -15.70
C GLU A 74 5.42 -5.79 -15.22
N PHE A 75 6.23 -4.74 -15.16
CA PHE A 75 5.80 -3.45 -14.63
C PHE A 75 5.05 -2.64 -15.68
N LEU A 76 3.87 -2.14 -15.31
CA LEU A 76 3.05 -1.24 -16.11
C LEU A 76 3.07 0.17 -15.49
N PRO A 77 3.88 1.11 -16.02
CA PRO A 77 4.05 2.44 -15.41
C PRO A 77 2.76 3.25 -15.31
N THR A 78 1.83 3.01 -16.23
CA THR A 78 0.54 3.72 -16.33
C THR A 78 -0.52 3.16 -15.38
N HIS A 79 -0.29 1.99 -14.78
CA HIS A 79 -1.26 1.29 -13.93
C HIS A 79 -0.56 0.69 -12.70
N PRO A 80 -0.09 1.51 -11.75
CA PRO A 80 0.77 1.06 -10.65
C PRO A 80 0.09 0.06 -9.70
N LEU A 81 -1.25 0.05 -9.64
CA LEU A 81 -2.01 -0.93 -8.85
C LEU A 81 -2.34 -2.23 -9.59
N VAL A 82 -1.93 -2.34 -10.85
CA VAL A 82 -2.09 -3.55 -11.66
C VAL A 82 -0.76 -4.25 -11.76
N HIS A 83 -0.65 -5.37 -11.06
CA HIS A 83 0.55 -6.20 -11.05
C HIS A 83 0.40 -7.33 -12.05
N THR A 84 1.31 -7.38 -13.01
CA THR A 84 1.29 -8.38 -14.08
C THR A 84 2.47 -9.33 -13.91
N PHE A 85 2.22 -10.64 -13.93
CA PHE A 85 3.26 -11.65 -13.78
C PHE A 85 3.23 -12.62 -14.95
N VAL A 86 4.37 -12.77 -15.62
CA VAL A 86 4.61 -13.88 -16.54
C VAL A 86 5.06 -15.05 -15.70
N GLY A 87 4.25 -16.10 -15.64
CA GLY A 87 4.55 -17.32 -14.90
C GLY A 87 4.88 -18.48 -15.82
N THR A 88 5.94 -19.22 -15.50
CA THR A 88 6.28 -20.50 -16.13
C THR A 88 6.10 -21.60 -15.10
N ALA A 89 5.29 -22.63 -15.37
CA ALA A 89 5.07 -23.68 -14.39
C ALA A 89 6.37 -24.45 -14.12
N ILE A 90 6.71 -24.66 -12.84
CA ILE A 90 7.96 -25.32 -12.41
C ILE A 90 7.99 -26.77 -12.93
N ALA A 91 6.86 -27.47 -12.83
CA ALA A 91 6.74 -28.86 -13.27
C ALA A 91 6.65 -29.02 -14.79
N GLN A 92 6.26 -27.97 -15.52
CA GLN A 92 5.97 -28.03 -16.94
C GLN A 92 6.36 -26.72 -17.64
N PRO A 93 7.62 -26.57 -18.09
CA PRO A 93 8.13 -25.29 -18.64
C PRO A 93 7.39 -24.75 -19.87
N GLN A 94 6.66 -25.60 -20.59
CA GLN A 94 5.80 -25.19 -21.70
C GLN A 94 4.46 -24.59 -21.25
N ASP A 95 4.04 -24.81 -20.00
CA ASP A 95 2.86 -24.15 -19.42
C ASP A 95 3.27 -22.75 -18.95
N ARG A 96 3.03 -21.78 -19.82
CA ARG A 96 3.31 -20.36 -19.61
C ARG A 96 2.00 -19.59 -19.53
N ARG A 97 1.84 -18.79 -18.48
CA ARG A 97 0.60 -18.05 -18.20
C ARG A 97 0.89 -16.60 -17.86
N LEU A 98 -0.09 -15.75 -18.12
CA LEU A 98 -0.11 -14.36 -17.66
C LEU A 98 -1.07 -14.25 -16.48
N PHE A 99 -0.57 -13.80 -15.34
CA PHE A 99 -1.37 -13.52 -14.16
C PHE A 99 -1.49 -12.02 -13.97
N VAL A 100 -2.72 -11.51 -13.90
CA VAL A 100 -2.98 -10.09 -13.63
C VAL A 100 -3.67 -9.99 -12.27
N ARG A 101 -3.07 -9.22 -11.36
CA ARG A 101 -3.57 -8.98 -10.00
C ARG A 101 -3.74 -7.48 -9.82
N ALA A 102 -4.97 -7.03 -9.60
CA ALA A 102 -5.27 -5.63 -9.38
C ALA A 102 -5.70 -5.41 -7.93
N ALA A 103 -5.07 -4.46 -7.25
CA ALA A 103 -5.56 -3.95 -5.97
C ALA A 103 -6.51 -2.78 -6.24
N SER A 104 -7.74 -2.86 -5.74
CA SER A 104 -8.69 -1.76 -5.79
C SER A 104 -8.98 -1.24 -4.38
N ILE A 105 -9.03 0.09 -4.27
CA ILE A 105 -9.34 0.78 -3.03
C ILE A 105 -10.68 1.44 -3.27
N VAL A 106 -11.71 0.91 -2.61
CA VAL A 106 -13.03 1.52 -2.63
C VAL A 106 -13.13 2.36 -1.37
N ALA A 107 -13.23 3.68 -1.52
CA ALA A 107 -13.62 4.52 -0.40
C ALA A 107 -15.03 4.10 0.03
N ALA A 108 -15.18 3.70 1.30
CA ALA A 108 -16.51 3.48 1.86
C ALA A 108 -17.34 4.75 1.68
N ASP A 109 -18.61 4.57 1.30
CA ASP A 109 -19.54 5.61 0.83
C ASP A 109 -19.35 6.97 1.51
N ALA A 110 -19.26 8.02 0.69
CA ALA A 110 -19.37 9.39 1.19
C ALA A 110 -20.64 9.50 2.05
N PRO A 111 -20.58 10.12 3.24
CA PRO A 111 -21.76 10.29 4.08
C PRO A 111 -22.87 10.96 3.25
N PRO A 112 -24.13 10.53 3.39
CA PRO A 112 -25.24 11.10 2.61
C PRO A 112 -25.27 12.62 2.81
N PRO A 113 -25.57 13.40 1.75
CA PRO A 113 -25.59 14.85 1.85
C PRO A 113 -26.51 15.26 3.00
N LEU A 114 -26.01 16.11 3.89
CA LEU A 114 -26.78 16.64 5.02
C LEU A 114 -28.12 17.19 4.48
N PRO A 115 -29.25 16.89 5.15
CA PRO A 115 -30.53 17.45 4.74
C PRO A 115 -30.38 18.97 4.67
N LYS A 116 -30.79 19.56 3.54
CA LYS A 116 -30.83 21.01 3.40
C LYS A 116 -31.66 21.55 4.56
N GLN A 117 -31.04 22.35 5.44
CA GLN A 117 -31.76 23.02 6.50
C GLN A 117 -32.81 23.96 5.86
N PRO A 118 -34.03 24.03 6.42
CA PRO A 118 -35.14 24.78 5.87
C PRO A 118 -34.88 26.29 5.81
#